data_AF-A0A958IDN8-F1
#
_entry.id   AF-A0A958IDN8-F1
#
_cell.length_a   1.000
_cell.length_b   1.000
_cell.length_c   1.000
_cell.angle_alpha   90.00
_cell.angle_beta   90.00
_cell.angle_gamma   90.00
#
_symmetry.space_group_name_H-M   'P 1'
#
loop_
_entity.id
_entity.type
_entity.pdbx_description
1 polymer ?
#
loop_
_entity_poly.entity_id
_entity_poly.type
_entity_poly.pdbx_seq_one_letter_code
_entity_poly.pdbx_strand_id
1 'polypeptide(L)'
;MSNILALMKKELKTYFNSPIAFITIATFLIITSWIFFYYGDYAFFSRQVSDIRGLFQYGSMVLLFIAPAISMRLIAEEKYNGTLELLVTMPIDDWEIIVGKYLSTL
;
A
#
# COMPACT_ATOMS: atom_id res chain seq x y z
N MET A 1 -25.00 0.95 -0.70
CA MET A 1 -24.26 0.84 0.60
C MET A 1 -23.75 -0.58 0.88
N SER A 2 -24.56 -1.64 0.80
CA SER A 2 -24.06 -3.02 1.02
C SER A 2 -23.03 -3.45 -0.03
N ASN A 3 -23.22 -3.03 -1.28
CA ASN A 3 -22.33 -3.34 -2.40
C ASN A 3 -20.93 -2.74 -2.21
N ILE A 4 -20.85 -1.47 -1.78
CA ILE A 4 -19.59 -0.77 -1.47
C ILE A 4 -18.82 -1.52 -0.38
N LEU A 5 -19.49 -1.90 0.71
CA LEU A 5 -18.87 -2.67 1.81
C LEU A 5 -18.45 -4.08 1.39
N ALA A 6 -19.24 -4.75 0.54
CA ALA A 6 -18.91 -6.06 0.00
C ALA A 6 -17.69 -6.00 -0.92
N LEU A 7 -17.63 -5.00 -1.80
CA LEU A 7 -16.48 -4.72 -2.65
C LEU A 7 -15.25 -4.43 -1.80
N MET A 8 -15.39 -3.56 -0.79
CA MET A 8 -14.29 -3.18 0.08
C MET A 8 -13.68 -4.39 0.80
N LYS A 9 -14.53 -5.26 1.34
CA LYS A 9 -14.11 -6.48 2.04
C LYS A 9 -13.47 -7.51 1.12
N LYS A 10 -13.99 -7.66 -0.11
CA LYS A 10 -13.37 -8.49 -1.15
C LYS A 10 -11.96 -7.98 -1.47
N GLU A 11 -11.82 -6.69 -1.76
CA GLU A 11 -10.53 -6.07 -2.12
C GLU A 11 -9.51 -6.17 -0.98
N LEU A 12 -9.90 -5.88 0.27
CA LEU A 12 -9.03 -6.04 1.43
C LEU A 12 -8.57 -7.49 1.60
N LYS A 13 -9.47 -8.47 1.42
CA LYS A 13 -9.10 -9.89 1.52
C LYS A 13 -8.13 -10.28 0.41
N THR A 14 -8.36 -9.83 -0.83
CA THR A 14 -7.44 -10.02 -1.96
C THR A 14 -6.08 -9.35 -1.72
N TYR A 15 -6.08 -8.21 -1.01
CA TYR A 15 -4.86 -7.49 -0.66
C TYR A 15 -3.95 -8.34 0.23
N PHE A 16 -4.48 -8.84 1.35
CA PHE A 16 -3.74 -9.65 2.33
C PHE A 16 -3.48 -11.10 1.90
N ASN A 17 -4.20 -11.61 0.90
CA ASN A 17 -3.96 -12.96 0.38
C ASN A 17 -2.94 -12.99 -0.76
N SER A 18 -2.45 -11.82 -1.20
CA SER A 18 -1.46 -11.72 -2.26
C SER A 18 -0.03 -11.72 -1.70
N PRO A 19 0.87 -12.59 -2.21
CA PRO A 19 2.28 -12.63 -1.82
C PRO A 19 3.00 -11.28 -1.95
N ILE A 20 2.57 -10.46 -2.92
CA ILE A 20 3.15 -9.15 -3.20
C ILE A 20 2.97 -8.17 -2.04
N ALA A 21 1.83 -8.21 -1.33
CA ALA A 21 1.62 -7.34 -0.16
C ALA A 21 2.67 -7.60 0.93
N PHE A 22 2.99 -8.87 1.17
CA PHE A 22 4.01 -9.26 2.14
C PHE A 22 5.41 -8.82 1.70
N ILE A 23 5.73 -8.95 0.40
CA ILE A 23 7.01 -8.49 -0.15
C ILE A 23 7.15 -6.98 0.04
N THR A 24 6.14 -6.19 -0.30
CA THR A 24 6.17 -4.74 -0.16
C THR A 24 6.37 -4.31 1.29
N ILE A 25 5.66 -4.93 2.24
CA ILE A 25 5.82 -4.66 3.68
C ILE A 25 7.23 -5.05 4.15
N ALA A 26 7.74 -6.21 3.74
CA ALA A 26 9.08 -6.66 4.11
C ALA A 26 10.16 -5.70 3.58
N THR A 27 10.06 -5.29 2.31
CA THR A 27 10.97 -4.31 1.71
C THR A 27 10.90 -2.97 2.41
N PHE A 28 9.70 -2.49 2.76
CA PHE A 28 9.53 -1.25 3.53
C PHE A 28 10.22 -1.34 4.90
N LEU A 29 10.03 -2.44 5.64
CA LEU A 29 10.66 -2.64 6.94
C LEU A 29 12.19 -2.72 6.83
N ILE A 30 12.72 -3.40 5.82
CA ILE A 30 14.17 -3.51 5.60
C ILE A 30 14.77 -2.13 5.30
N ILE A 31 14.15 -1.36 4.39
CA ILE A 31 14.65 -0.04 4.00
C ILE A 31 14.58 0.94 5.18
N THR A 32 13.46 0.99 5.89
CA THR A 32 13.29 1.90 7.04
C THR A 32 14.22 1.54 8.19
N SER A 33 14.42 0.23 8.46
CA SER A 33 15.40 -0.23 9.46
C SER A 33 16.82 0.15 9.05
N TRP A 34 17.20 -0.07 7.79
CA TRP A 34 18.51 0.31 7.29
C TRP A 34 18.78 1.80 7.46
N ILE A 35 17.79 2.64 7.11
CA ILE A 35 17.88 4.09 7.25
C ILE A 35 18.05 4.49 8.73
N PHE A 36 17.23 3.92 9.62
CA PHE A 36 17.28 4.23 11.04
C PHE A 36 18.62 3.87 11.69
N PHE A 37 19.18 2.72 11.34
CA PHE A 37 20.42 2.24 11.95
C PHE A 37 21.68 2.85 11.32
N TYR A 38 21.73 2.99 9.99
CA TYR A 38 22.99 3.21 9.26
C TYR A 38 23.06 4.50 8.44
N TYR A 39 21.95 5.21 8.19
CA TYR A 39 21.93 6.29 7.20
C TYR A 39 21.72 7.69 7.81
N GLY A 40 22.57 8.64 7.37
CA GLY A 40 22.46 10.07 7.70
C GLY A 40 23.03 10.45 9.08
N ASP A 41 22.98 11.75 9.38
CA ASP A 41 23.50 12.31 10.64
C ASP A 41 22.74 11.82 11.88
N TYR A 42 21.54 11.26 11.70
CA TYR A 42 20.68 10.73 12.75
C TYR A 42 20.82 9.21 12.94
N ALA A 43 21.80 8.57 12.30
CA ALA A 43 22.02 7.13 12.43
C ALA A 43 22.23 6.73 13.90
N PHE A 44 21.46 5.73 14.35
CA PHE A 44 21.48 5.25 15.74
C PHE A 44 22.90 4.87 16.21
N PHE A 45 23.67 4.20 15.35
CA PHE A 45 25.02 3.75 15.68
C PHE A 45 26.05 4.88 15.84
N SER A 46 25.87 6.03 15.19
CA SER A 46 26.83 7.14 15.29
C SER A 46 26.57 8.01 16.52
N ARG A 47 25.30 8.23 16.87
CA ARG A 47 24.90 9.11 17.98
C ARG A 47 24.66 8.40 19.30
N GLN A 48 24.45 7.07 19.29
CA GLN A 48 24.07 6.28 20.47
C GLN A 48 22.81 6.81 21.19
N VAL A 49 22.00 7.60 20.48
CA VAL A 49 20.73 8.17 20.96
C VAL A 49 19.65 7.72 19.99
N SER A 50 18.53 7.21 20.53
CA SER A 50 17.37 6.82 19.75
C SER A 50 16.52 8.06 19.43
N ASP A 51 16.77 8.69 18.28
CA ASP A 51 15.98 9.80 17.76
C ASP A 51 15.18 9.37 16.52
N ILE A 52 13.87 9.60 16.53
CA ILE A 52 12.95 9.22 15.45
C ILE A 52 12.96 10.29 14.33
N ARG A 53 13.57 11.46 14.55
CA ARG A 53 13.65 12.56 13.55
C ARG A 53 14.26 12.10 12.23
N GLY A 54 15.30 11.27 12.26
CA GLY A 54 15.91 10.70 11.05
C GLY A 54 14.93 9.82 10.26
N LEU A 55 14.11 9.04 10.96
CA LEU A 55 13.09 8.20 10.33
C LEU A 55 12.01 9.04 9.67
N PHE A 56 11.55 10.14 10.28
CA PHE A 56 10.58 11.04 9.62
C PHE A 56 11.16 11.81 8.43
N GLN A 57 12.41 12.26 8.53
CA GLN A 57 13.08 13.02 7.46
C GLN A 57 13.28 12.18 6.20
N TYR A 58 13.76 10.94 6.34
CA TYR A 58 14.01 10.07 5.20
C TYR A 58 12.82 9.15 4.88
N GLY A 59 11.99 8.81 5.87
CA GLY A 59 10.84 7.92 5.71
C GLY A 59 9.74 8.52 4.85
N SER A 60 9.57 9.84 4.82
CA SER A 60 8.65 10.51 3.88
C SER A 60 9.07 10.30 2.42
N MET A 61 10.38 10.26 2.14
CA MET A 61 10.90 9.92 0.80
C MET A 61 10.70 8.45 0.46
N VAL A 62 10.84 7.54 1.43
CA VAL A 62 10.53 6.10 1.25
C VAL A 62 9.04 5.89 0.95
N LEU A 63 8.16 6.58 1.68
CA LEU A 63 6.71 6.53 1.47
C LEU A 63 6.31 7.02 0.07
N LEU A 64 7.06 7.95 -0.53
CA LEU A 64 6.82 8.40 -1.90
C LEU A 64 6.94 7.27 -2.93
N PHE A 65 7.78 6.27 -2.68
CA PHE A 65 7.91 5.09 -3.55
C PHE A 65 6.96 3.95 -3.15
N ILE A 66 6.75 3.75 -1.85
CA ILE A 66 5.93 2.65 -1.33
C ILE A 66 4.43 2.92 -1.51
N ALA A 67 3.97 4.16 -1.31
CA ALA A 67 2.56 4.49 -1.43
C ALA A 67 2.00 4.23 -2.86
N PRO A 68 2.69 4.63 -3.94
CA PRO A 68 2.28 4.25 -5.30
C PRO A 68 2.39 2.74 -5.56
N ALA A 69 3.42 2.07 -5.02
CA ALA A 69 3.56 0.63 -5.20
C ALA A 69 2.38 -0.16 -4.58
N ILE A 70 1.84 0.34 -3.46
CA ILE A 70 0.65 -0.21 -2.81
C ILE A 70 -0.62 0.14 -3.60
N SER A 71 -0.78 1.39 -4.03
CA SER A 71 -2.01 1.87 -4.67
C SER A 71 -2.19 1.44 -6.13
N MET A 72 -1.11 1.32 -6.91
CA MET A 72 -1.18 0.93 -8.33
C MET A 72 -1.76 -0.47 -8.53
N ARG A 73 -1.70 -1.34 -7.51
CA ARG A 73 -2.17 -2.72 -7.58
C ARG A 73 -3.68 -2.82 -7.81
N LEU A 74 -4.50 -1.94 -7.24
CA LEU A 74 -5.97 -2.08 -7.27
C LEU A 74 -6.58 -2.08 -8.67
N ILE A 75 -5.98 -1.35 -9.62
CA ILE A 75 -6.47 -1.23 -10.99
C ILE A 75 -5.58 -2.05 -11.95
N ALA A 76 -4.27 -2.08 -11.70
CA ALA A 76 -3.35 -2.83 -12.55
C ALA A 76 -3.58 -4.35 -12.46
N GLU A 77 -3.88 -4.87 -11.28
CA GLU A 77 -4.10 -6.32 -11.06
C GLU A 77 -5.40 -6.79 -11.72
N GLU A 78 -6.47 -5.99 -11.69
CA GLU A 78 -7.71 -6.31 -12.41
C GLU A 78 -7.59 -6.16 -13.92
N LYS A 79 -6.82 -5.17 -14.38
CA LYS A 79 -6.53 -5.00 -15.81
C LYS A 79 -5.67 -6.14 -16.35
N TYR A 80 -4.70 -6.61 -15.56
CA TYR A 80 -3.85 -7.75 -15.90
C TYR A 80 -4.64 -9.07 -15.91
N ASN A 81 -5.53 -9.28 -14.94
CA ASN A 81 -6.32 -10.50 -14.82
C ASN A 81 -7.58 -10.53 -15.71
N GLY A 82 -7.88 -9.44 -16.44
CA GLY A 82 -9.08 -9.32 -17.27
C GLY A 82 -10.40 -9.25 -16.48
N THR A 83 -10.34 -9.18 -15.14
CA THR A 83 -11.53 -9.16 -14.28
C THR A 83 -12.25 -7.82 -14.29
N LEU A 84 -11.61 -6.78 -14.84
CA LEU A 84 -12.21 -5.46 -14.99
C LEU A 84 -13.49 -5.51 -15.85
N GLU A 85 -13.48 -6.27 -16.94
CA GLU A 85 -14.62 -6.42 -17.86
C GLU A 85 -15.80 -7.13 -17.16
N LEU A 86 -15.49 -8.12 -16.33
CA LEU A 86 -16.47 -8.81 -15.49
C LEU A 86 -17.07 -7.90 -14.41
N LEU A 87 -16.28 -6.99 -13.85
CA LEU A 87 -16.75 -6.07 -12.81
C LEU A 87 -17.72 -5.02 -13.37
N VAL A 88 -17.41 -4.47 -14.56
CA VAL A 88 -18.23 -3.44 -15.23
C VAL A 88 -19.51 -4.01 -15.85
N THR A 89 -19.55 -5.32 -16.13
CA THR A 89 -20.76 -5.99 -16.63
C THR A 89 -21.72 -6.44 -15.53
N MET A 90 -21.32 -6.38 -14.26
CA MET A 90 -22.21 -6.65 -13.13
C MET A 90 -23.20 -5.48 -12.93
N PRO A 91 -24.40 -5.74 -12.37
CA PRO A 91 -25.41 -4.70 -12.10
C PRO A 91 -25.03 -3.86 -10.88
N ILE A 92 -23.89 -3.15 -10.96
CA ILE A 92 -23.32 -2.29 -9.93
C ILE A 92 -23.05 -0.94 -10.58
N ASP A 93 -23.43 0.15 -9.92
CA ASP A 93 -23.16 1.49 -10.45
C ASP A 93 -21.66 1.78 -10.44
N ASP A 94 -21.15 2.42 -11.49
CA ASP A 94 -19.73 2.79 -11.63
C ASP A 94 -19.21 3.59 -10.43
N TRP A 95 -20.06 4.44 -9.84
CA TRP A 95 -19.71 5.22 -8.66
C TRP A 95 -19.51 4.35 -7.40
N GLU A 96 -20.30 3.30 -7.21
CA GLU A 96 -20.11 2.36 -6.10
C GLU A 96 -18.78 1.60 -6.23
N ILE A 97 -18.35 1.32 -7.47
CA ILE A 97 -17.05 0.70 -7.76
C ILE A 97 -15.90 1.65 -7.41
N ILE A 98 -15.98 2.91 -7.84
CA ILE A 98 -14.94 3.93 -7.58
C ILE A 98 -14.81 4.17 -6.08
N VAL A 99 -15.94 4.41 -5.39
CA VAL A 99 -15.94 4.68 -3.95
C VAL A 99 -15.48 3.46 -3.16
N GLY A 100 -15.92 2.26 -3.54
CA GLY A 100 -15.49 1.02 -2.89
C GLY A 100 -13.99 0.77 -3.01
N LYS A 101 -13.40 0.97 -4.20
CA LYS A 101 -11.95 0.86 -4.40
C LYS A 101 -11.17 1.94 -3.66
N TYR A 102 -11.64 3.17 -3.66
CA TYR A 102 -10.99 4.26 -2.93
C TYR A 102 -10.94 3.97 -1.42
N LEU A 103 -12.07 3.56 -0.83
CA LEU A 103 -12.15 3.21 0.59
C LEU A 103 -11.36 1.96 0.97
N SER A 104 -11.11 1.04 0.03
CA SER A 104 -10.18 -0.07 0.25
C SER A 104 -8.71 0.33 0.28
N THR A 105 -8.38 1.51 -0.26
CA THR A 105 -6.99 1.98 -0.40
C THR A 105 -6.61 2.99 0.69
N LEU A 106 -7.60 3.67 1.27
CA LEU A 106 -7.42 4.61 2.38
C LEU A 106 -6.98 3.88 3.67
#